data_AF-A0A9P6E4E4-F1
#
_entry.id   AF-A0A9P6E4E4-F1
#
_cell.length_a   1.000
_cell.length_b   1.000
_cell.length_c   1.000
_cell.angle_alpha   90.00
_cell.angle_beta   90.00
_cell.angle_gamma   90.00
#
_symmetry.space_group_name_H-M   'P 1'
#
loop_
_entity.id
_entity.type
_entity.pdbx_description
1 polymer ?
#
loop_
_entity_poly.entity_id
_entity_poly.type
_entity_poly.pdbx_seq_one_letter_code
_entity_poly.pdbx_strand_id
1 'polypeptide(L)'
;MGRRKIEIQPITHERNRSVTFLKRKNGLFKKAYELGVLCSVDVAVIIFEERPGHHVKLYQYCSSDIHDMVQRHLRHDGEKDTRGPPDFSGNANTKLEDLGDDNDEDEDDDVPRKRGRDGKLKPDMHGSGVRALNDPLNLLALFN
;
A
#
# COMPACT_ATOMS: atom_id res chain seq x y z
N MET A 1 -34.10 6.89 3.97
CA MET A 1 -33.26 7.88 3.23
C MET A 1 -32.09 7.16 2.59
N GLY A 2 -31.83 7.38 1.30
CA GLY A 2 -30.73 6.73 0.56
C GLY A 2 -29.34 7.32 0.86
N ARG A 3 -28.30 6.63 0.37
CA ARG A 3 -26.89 7.07 0.49
C ARG A 3 -26.64 8.26 -0.45
N ARG A 4 -26.17 9.38 0.08
CA ARG A 4 -25.75 10.55 -0.72
C ARG A 4 -24.22 10.58 -0.84
N LYS A 5 -23.71 11.11 -1.96
CA LYS A 5 -22.28 11.41 -2.14
C LYS A 5 -21.87 12.53 -1.16
N ILE A 6 -20.69 12.40 -0.56
CA ILE A 6 -20.07 13.42 0.29
C ILE A 6 -18.64 13.66 -0.20
N GLU A 7 -18.13 14.87 0.01
CA GLU A 7 -16.73 15.21 -0.26
C GLU A 7 -15.81 14.62 0.82
N ILE A 8 -14.55 14.34 0.47
CA ILE A 8 -13.53 13.84 1.40
C ILE A 8 -12.87 15.04 2.09
N GLN A 9 -13.59 15.58 3.06
CA GLN A 9 -13.13 16.68 3.93
C GLN A 9 -13.64 16.47 5.37
N PRO A 10 -13.05 17.13 6.38
CA PRO A 10 -13.48 16.98 7.78
C PRO A 10 -14.98 17.27 7.97
N ILE A 11 -15.69 16.35 8.62
CA ILE A 11 -17.12 16.53 8.92
C ILE A 11 -17.26 17.49 10.10
N THR A 12 -17.86 18.66 9.84
CA THR A 12 -18.06 19.73 10.83
C THR A 12 -19.09 19.34 11.89
N HIS A 13 -20.23 18.78 11.49
CA HIS A 13 -21.29 18.41 12.41
C HIS A 13 -20.92 17.16 13.23
N GLU A 14 -20.79 17.32 14.54
CA GLU A 14 -20.28 16.28 15.45
C GLU A 14 -21.08 14.99 15.42
N ARG A 15 -22.42 15.04 15.55
CA ARG A 15 -23.28 13.84 15.46
C ARG A 15 -23.05 13.06 14.16
N ASN A 16 -22.97 13.76 13.03
CA ASN A 16 -22.71 13.14 11.73
C ASN A 16 -21.30 12.56 11.65
N ARG A 17 -20.32 13.24 12.24
CA ARG A 17 -18.94 12.75 12.36
C ARG A 17 -18.87 11.45 13.16
N SER A 18 -19.50 11.39 14.34
CA SER A 18 -19.51 10.18 15.18
C SER A 18 -20.22 9.00 14.51
N VAL A 19 -21.38 9.22 13.89
CA VAL A 19 -22.11 8.17 13.16
C VAL A 19 -21.30 7.70 11.95
N THR A 20 -20.71 8.62 11.20
CA THR A 20 -19.89 8.28 10.02
C THR A 20 -18.64 7.53 10.43
N PHE A 21 -17.96 7.97 11.49
CA PHE A 21 -16.78 7.30 12.04
C PHE A 21 -17.11 5.86 12.42
N LEU A 22 -18.17 5.63 13.20
CA LEU A 22 -18.56 4.30 13.62
C LEU A 22 -18.84 3.38 12.41
N LYS A 23 -19.58 3.88 11.40
CA LYS A 23 -19.89 3.11 10.20
C LYS A 23 -18.66 2.83 9.33
N ARG A 24 -17.81 3.84 9.09
CA ARG A 24 -16.61 3.70 8.25
C ARG A 24 -15.55 2.83 8.93
N LYS A 25 -15.34 3.00 10.24
CA LYS A 25 -14.44 2.17 11.05
C LYS A 25 -14.85 0.70 10.98
N ASN A 26 -16.14 0.40 11.20
CA ASN A 26 -16.63 -0.98 11.13
C ASN A 26 -16.53 -1.55 9.70
N GLY A 27 -16.81 -0.74 8.68
CA GLY A 27 -16.63 -1.14 7.28
C GLY A 27 -15.16 -1.44 6.93
N LEU A 28 -14.24 -0.62 7.41
CA LEU A 28 -12.79 -0.81 7.24
C LEU A 28 -12.32 -2.09 7.93
N PHE A 29 -12.73 -2.34 9.18
CA PHE A 29 -12.39 -3.58 9.88
C PHE A 29 -12.95 -4.82 9.17
N LYS A 30 -14.18 -4.73 8.65
CA LYS A 30 -14.74 -5.82 7.83
C LYS A 30 -13.90 -6.08 6.59
N LYS A 31 -13.46 -5.02 5.88
CA LYS A 31 -12.61 -5.18 4.69
C LYS A 31 -11.23 -5.74 5.01
N ALA A 32 -10.62 -5.31 6.12
CA ALA A 32 -9.35 -5.86 6.60
C ALA A 32 -9.48 -7.36 6.93
N TYR A 33 -10.59 -7.78 7.55
CA TYR A 33 -10.90 -9.19 7.79
C TYR A 33 -11.09 -9.97 6.49
N GLU A 34 -11.92 -9.48 5.57
CA GLU A 34 -12.13 -10.12 4.26
C GLU A 34 -10.80 -10.32 3.52
N LEU A 35 -9.93 -9.30 3.48
CA LEU A 35 -8.61 -9.39 2.85
C LEU A 35 -7.72 -10.45 3.50
N GLY A 36 -7.64 -10.45 4.83
CA GLY A 36 -6.81 -11.42 5.56
C GLY A 36 -7.24 -12.87 5.32
N VAL A 37 -8.56 -13.12 5.29
CA VAL A 37 -9.10 -14.46 5.00
C VAL A 37 -8.90 -14.86 3.54
N LEU A 38 -9.23 -13.99 2.58
CA LEU A 38 -9.19 -14.32 1.15
C LEU A 38 -7.77 -14.57 0.64
N CYS A 39 -6.80 -13.80 1.14
CA CYS A 39 -5.43 -13.87 0.65
C CYS A 39 -4.48 -14.59 1.61
N SER A 40 -4.96 -15.10 2.75
CA SER A 40 -4.14 -15.71 3.81
C SER A 40 -3.00 -14.80 4.28
N VAL A 41 -3.31 -13.52 4.48
CA VAL A 41 -2.35 -12.49 4.90
C VAL A 41 -2.70 -11.91 6.27
N ASP A 42 -1.68 -11.44 6.96
CA ASP A 42 -1.81 -10.77 8.24
C ASP A 42 -2.09 -9.27 8.03
N VAL A 43 -3.13 -8.74 8.68
CA VAL A 43 -3.58 -7.35 8.51
C VAL A 43 -3.84 -6.71 9.87
N ALA A 44 -3.27 -5.53 10.09
CA ALA A 44 -3.54 -4.69 11.26
C ALA A 44 -3.97 -3.28 10.86
N VAL A 45 -4.93 -2.74 11.63
CA VAL A 45 -5.45 -1.38 11.48
C VAL A 45 -5.46 -0.73 12.85
N ILE A 46 -4.79 0.41 13.00
CA ILE A 46 -4.72 1.19 14.25
C ILE A 46 -5.32 2.57 13.98
N ILE A 47 -6.27 2.99 14.83
CA ILE A 47 -6.97 4.27 14.71
C ILE A 47 -6.98 4.95 16.06
N PHE A 48 -6.41 6.15 16.13
CA PHE A 48 -6.55 7.04 17.28
C PHE A 48 -7.63 8.08 16.98
N GLU A 49 -8.61 8.18 17.88
CA GLU A 49 -9.61 9.23 17.87
C GLU A 49 -9.26 10.26 18.95
N GLU A 50 -8.85 11.44 18.52
CA GLU A 50 -8.61 12.58 19.40
C GLU A 50 -9.74 13.59 19.21
N ARG A 51 -10.49 13.85 20.28
CA ARG A 51 -11.53 14.87 20.31
C ARG A 51 -11.19 15.91 21.38
N PRO A 52 -11.34 17.21 21.09
CA PRO A 52 -11.18 18.25 22.11
C PRO A 52 -12.05 17.95 23.33
N GLY A 53 -11.47 18.00 24.53
CA GLY A 53 -12.16 17.73 25.79
C GLY A 53 -12.44 16.26 26.11
N HIS A 54 -11.90 15.32 25.32
CA HIS A 54 -12.02 13.88 25.59
C HIS A 54 -10.64 13.19 25.62
N HIS A 55 -10.55 12.11 26.37
CA HIS A 55 -9.37 11.23 26.31
C HIS A 55 -9.25 10.60 24.91
N VAL A 56 -8.01 10.45 24.47
CA VAL A 56 -7.67 9.72 23.24
C VAL A 56 -8.25 8.31 23.32
N LYS A 57 -8.97 7.91 22.28
CA LYS A 57 -9.53 6.55 22.19
C LYS A 57 -8.81 5.78 21.09
N LEU A 58 -8.30 4.61 21.46
CA LEU A 58 -7.71 3.66 20.54
C LEU A 58 -8.79 2.69 20.04
N TYR A 59 -8.89 2.56 18.72
CA TYR A 59 -9.63 1.50 18.07
C TYR A 59 -8.68 0.73 17.16
N GLN A 60 -8.65 -0.58 17.29
CA GLN A 60 -7.77 -1.42 16.48
C GLN A 60 -8.45 -2.70 16.03
N TYR A 61 -7.98 -3.21 14.91
CA TYR A 61 -8.25 -4.54 14.40
C TYR A 61 -6.91 -5.19 14.06
N CYS A 62 -6.76 -6.46 14.39
CA CYS A 62 -5.62 -7.28 13.99
C CYS A 62 -6.15 -8.67 13.65
N SER A 63 -5.67 -9.28 12.55
CA SER A 63 -5.96 -10.68 12.22
C SER A 63 -5.39 -11.65 13.25
N SER A 64 -4.33 -11.25 13.93
CA SER A 64 -3.58 -12.00 14.93
C SER A 64 -3.29 -11.12 16.16
N ASP A 65 -2.19 -11.36 16.88
CA ASP A 65 -1.81 -10.52 18.02
C ASP A 65 -1.17 -9.19 17.55
N ILE A 66 -1.63 -8.08 18.13
CA ILE A 66 -1.16 -6.74 17.73
C ILE A 66 0.29 -6.48 18.14
N HIS A 67 0.73 -7.03 19.27
CA HIS A 67 2.10 -6.84 19.76
C HIS A 67 3.07 -7.55 18.81
N ASP A 68 2.76 -8.78 18.43
CA ASP A 68 3.56 -9.55 17.47
C ASP A 68 3.62 -8.85 16.10
N MET A 69 2.49 -8.31 15.62
CA MET A 69 2.44 -7.57 14.36
C MET A 69 3.35 -6.34 14.38
N VAL A 70 3.27 -5.54 15.45
CA VAL A 70 4.10 -4.34 15.61
C VAL A 70 5.58 -4.72 15.73
N GLN A 71 5.90 -5.75 16.51
CA GLN A 71 7.28 -6.24 16.63
C GLN A 71 7.83 -6.74 15.29
N ARG A 72 7.03 -7.49 14.53
CA ARG A 72 7.38 -7.95 13.18
C ARG A 72 7.65 -6.78 12.25
N HIS A 73 6.79 -5.76 12.28
CA HIS A 73 6.96 -4.55 11.47
C HIS A 73 8.26 -3.80 11.82
N LEU A 74 8.56 -3.62 13.11
CA LEU A 74 9.77 -2.94 13.57
C LEU A 74 11.08 -3.67 13.19
N ARG A 75 11.02 -5.00 13.09
CA ARG A 75 12.17 -5.85 12.73
C ARG A 75 12.31 -6.09 11.23
N HIS A 76 11.31 -5.68 10.43
CA HIS A 76 11.31 -5.92 8.98
C HIS A 76 12.29 -5.00 8.25
N ASP A 77 13.27 -5.60 7.59
CA ASP A 77 14.33 -4.94 6.82
C ASP A 77 14.25 -5.21 5.30
N GLY A 78 13.28 -6.04 4.87
CA GLY A 78 13.03 -6.32 3.46
C GLY A 78 12.30 -5.20 2.73
N GLU A 79 11.86 -5.51 1.50
CA GLU A 79 11.07 -4.60 0.66
C GLU A 79 9.76 -4.18 1.34
N LYS A 80 9.35 -2.93 1.13
CA LYS A 80 8.17 -2.30 1.72
C LYS A 80 7.42 -1.49 0.67
N ASP A 81 6.18 -1.89 0.38
CA ASP A 81 5.23 -1.00 -0.29
C ASP A 81 4.59 -0.07 0.73
N THR A 82 4.95 1.21 0.70
CA THR A 82 4.44 2.23 1.63
C THR A 82 3.59 3.24 0.88
N ARG A 83 2.30 3.31 1.22
CA ARG A 83 1.34 4.27 0.66
C ARG A 83 0.92 5.29 1.71
N GLY A 84 0.91 6.57 1.36
CA GLY A 84 0.50 7.69 2.20
C GLY A 84 -0.76 8.41 1.68
N PRO A 85 -1.23 9.46 2.36
CA PRO A 85 -2.40 10.23 1.91
C PRO A 85 -2.35 10.74 0.44
N PRO A 86 -1.21 11.20 -0.11
CA PRO A 86 -1.12 11.66 -1.50
C PRO A 86 -1.52 10.62 -2.54
N ASP A 87 -1.31 9.34 -2.22
CA ASP A 87 -1.57 8.21 -3.09
C ASP A 87 -3.05 7.93 -3.31
N PHE A 88 -3.89 8.41 -2.39
CA PHE A 88 -5.33 8.21 -2.42
C PHE A 88 -6.11 9.52 -2.61
N SER A 89 -5.46 10.68 -2.48
CA SER A 89 -6.12 11.99 -2.62
C SER A 89 -6.47 12.36 -4.07
N GLY A 90 -5.99 11.58 -5.05
CA GLY A 90 -6.37 11.73 -6.46
C GLY A 90 -5.91 13.05 -7.07
N ASN A 91 -4.64 13.12 -7.48
CA ASN A 91 -4.36 13.87 -8.70
C ASN A 91 -4.74 12.97 -9.87
N ALA A 92 -5.72 13.39 -10.67
CA ALA A 92 -6.30 12.62 -11.77
C ALA A 92 -5.36 12.36 -12.97
N ASN A 93 -4.04 12.36 -12.79
CA ASN A 93 -3.07 12.35 -13.89
C ASN A 93 -1.98 11.27 -13.87
N THR A 94 -1.95 10.36 -12.89
CA THR A 94 -1.12 9.15 -13.00
C THR A 94 -2.01 7.97 -13.31
N LYS A 95 -1.98 7.56 -14.59
CA LYS A 95 -2.57 6.32 -15.07
C LYS A 95 -2.11 5.17 -14.18
N LEU A 96 -3.08 4.35 -13.80
CA LEU A 96 -2.88 3.01 -13.25
C LEU A 96 -2.27 2.15 -14.38
N GLU A 97 -0.96 2.19 -14.53
CA GLU A 97 -0.20 1.20 -15.29
C GLU A 97 0.42 0.28 -14.25
N ASP A 98 -0.16 -0.91 -14.11
CA ASP A 98 0.45 -2.17 -13.63
C ASP A 98 -0.57 -3.03 -12.84
N LEU A 99 -1.57 -3.52 -13.56
CA LEU A 99 -2.10 -4.86 -13.35
C LEU A 99 -2.10 -5.48 -14.74
N GLY A 100 -0.96 -6.08 -15.11
CA GLY A 100 -0.81 -6.82 -16.36
C GLY A 100 -1.94 -7.84 -16.52
N ASP A 101 -2.65 -7.68 -17.63
CA ASP A 101 -3.66 -8.59 -18.14
C ASP A 101 -2.95 -9.84 -18.66
N ASP A 102 -3.00 -10.94 -17.89
CA ASP A 102 -2.59 -12.27 -18.34
C ASP A 102 -3.54 -12.70 -19.47
N ASN A 103 -3.20 -12.37 -20.72
CA ASN A 103 -3.78 -13.02 -21.88
C ASN A 103 -2.99 -14.31 -22.15
N ASP A 104 -3.54 -15.42 -21.67
CA ASP A 104 -3.26 -16.75 -22.18
C ASP A 104 -3.84 -16.84 -23.61
N GLU A 105 -2.99 -16.64 -24.63
CA GLU A 105 -3.32 -17.05 -26.01
C GLU A 105 -2.53 -18.32 -26.35
N ASP A 106 -3.20 -19.46 -26.17
CA ASP A 106 -2.86 -20.74 -26.80
C ASP A 106 -3.13 -20.63 -28.31
N GLU A 107 -2.12 -20.75 -29.18
CA GLU A 107 -2.31 -21.18 -30.58
C GLU A 107 -1.07 -21.94 -31.10
N ASP A 108 -1.22 -23.27 -31.19
CA ASP A 108 -0.38 -24.17 -32.00
C ASP A 108 -0.78 -24.07 -33.49
N ASP A 109 0.17 -23.87 -34.41
CA ASP A 109 0.21 -24.51 -35.75
C ASP A 109 1.45 -24.12 -36.60
N ASP A 110 1.79 -24.97 -37.56
CA ASP A 110 3.15 -25.35 -38.02
C ASP A 110 3.55 -24.85 -39.45
N VAL A 111 4.88 -24.70 -39.73
CA VAL A 111 5.66 -24.74 -41.03
C VAL A 111 5.65 -23.53 -42.06
N PRO A 112 6.69 -23.22 -42.92
CA PRO A 112 8.19 -23.20 -42.84
C PRO A 112 8.95 -21.92 -43.38
N ARG A 113 10.19 -21.78 -42.89
CA ARG A 113 11.46 -21.18 -43.42
C ARG A 113 11.51 -20.29 -44.70
N LYS A 114 12.18 -19.12 -44.58
CA LYS A 114 13.10 -18.56 -45.61
C LYS A 114 14.27 -17.76 -45.01
N ARG A 115 15.44 -17.87 -45.66
CA ARG A 115 16.79 -17.44 -45.24
C ARG A 115 17.15 -16.00 -45.65
N GLY A 116 18.05 -15.40 -44.87
CA GLY A 116 19.00 -14.32 -45.24
C GLY A 116 18.81 -13.05 -44.40
N ARG A 117 19.81 -12.31 -43.93
CA ARG A 117 21.29 -12.33 -44.07
C ARG A 117 21.86 -11.36 -43.00
N ASP A 118 22.95 -11.77 -42.37
CA ASP A 118 24.06 -11.05 -41.72
C ASP A 118 23.84 -9.77 -40.87
N GLY A 119 24.29 -9.85 -39.59
CA GLY A 119 25.39 -9.01 -39.12
C GLY A 119 25.12 -8.00 -37.98
N LYS A 120 25.44 -8.37 -36.72
CA LYS A 120 26.48 -7.74 -35.87
C LYS A 120 26.53 -8.35 -34.46
N LEU A 121 27.76 -8.51 -33.96
CA LEU A 121 28.14 -9.10 -32.68
C LEU A 121 28.39 -8.04 -31.60
N LYS A 122 27.94 -8.37 -30.36
CA LYS A 122 28.52 -8.10 -29.02
C LYS A 122 28.46 -6.68 -28.42
N PRO A 123 28.68 -6.48 -27.09
CA PRO A 123 28.84 -7.45 -25.98
C PRO A 123 27.97 -7.21 -24.72
N ASP A 124 27.90 -8.27 -23.93
CA ASP A 124 27.83 -8.43 -22.46
C ASP A 124 28.18 -7.25 -21.52
N MET A 125 27.44 -7.15 -20.41
CA MET A 125 27.89 -6.59 -19.14
C MET A 125 27.37 -7.46 -17.98
N HIS A 126 28.25 -8.29 -17.42
CA HIS A 126 28.16 -8.74 -16.03
C HIS A 126 28.72 -7.65 -15.12
N GLY A 127 28.22 -7.56 -13.89
CA GLY A 127 29.06 -7.19 -12.75
C GLY A 127 28.61 -5.99 -11.92
N SER A 128 27.92 -6.30 -10.82
CA SER A 128 28.28 -5.94 -9.43
C SER A 128 29.06 -4.64 -9.19
N GLY A 129 28.50 -3.76 -8.35
CA GLY A 129 29.18 -2.54 -7.88
C GLY A 129 28.49 -1.87 -6.71
N VAL A 130 28.62 -2.48 -5.53
CA VAL A 130 28.27 -1.97 -4.20
C VAL A 130 29.03 -0.67 -3.88
N ARG A 131 28.36 0.35 -3.29
CA ARG A 131 28.73 1.03 -2.01
C ARG A 131 28.25 2.49 -1.90
N ALA A 132 27.81 2.79 -0.66
CA ALA A 132 27.87 4.06 0.07
C ALA A 132 26.84 5.14 -0.34
N LEU A 133 26.11 5.81 0.55
CA LEU A 133 26.38 6.20 1.93
C LEU A 133 25.07 6.21 2.74
N ASN A 134 25.02 5.42 3.81
CA ASN A 134 24.20 5.71 4.99
C ASN A 134 25.20 6.11 6.08
N ASP A 135 25.48 7.41 6.19
CA ASP A 135 26.30 7.98 7.27
C ASP A 135 25.38 8.38 8.45
N PRO A 136 25.49 7.74 9.63
CA PRO A 136 24.61 7.99 10.78
C PRO A 136 25.00 9.23 11.61
N LEU A 137 25.72 10.21 11.06
CA LEU A 137 26.23 11.37 11.80
C LEU A 137 25.51 12.70 11.53
N ASN A 138 24.35 12.72 10.88
CA ASN A 138 23.60 13.97 10.64
C ASN A 138 22.28 14.10 11.41
N LEU A 139 22.09 13.32 12.50
CA LEU A 139 20.88 13.39 13.34
C LEU A 139 21.05 14.18 14.66
N LEU A 140 22.09 15.01 14.77
CA LEU A 140 22.34 15.87 15.94
C LEU A 140 22.41 17.38 15.62
N ALA A 141 21.95 17.81 14.43
CA ALA A 141 21.96 19.21 14.01
C ALA A 141 20.58 19.90 13.99
N LEU A 142 19.53 19.29 14.59
CA LEU A 142 18.17 19.87 14.62
C LEU A 142 17.61 20.16 16.02
N PHE A 143 18.46 20.16 17.05
CA PHE A 143 18.13 20.73 18.36
C PHE A 143 19.20 21.74 18.78
N ASN A 144 19.14 22.93 18.17
CA ASN A 144 19.42 24.22 18.80
C ASN A 144 18.81 25.34 17.94
#